data_AF-A0A2E4HNC4-F1
#
_entry.id   AF-A0A2E4HNC4-F1
#
_cell.length_a   1.000
_cell.length_b   1.000
_cell.length_c   1.000
_cell.angle_alpha   90.00
_cell.angle_beta   90.00
_cell.angle_gamma   90.00
#
_symmetry.space_group_name_H-M   'P 1'
#
loop_
_entity.id
_entity.type
_entity.pdbx_description
1 polymer ?
#
loop_
_entity_poly.entity_id
_entity_poly.type
_entity_poly.pdbx_seq_one_letter_code
_entity_poly.pdbx_strand_id
1 'polypeptide(L)'
;MKSILNIFDTYSLRDGILKIIFANILVLLLLTPTLEQFETRSLFYHMMIEHFLFIFSGYIFISGFDSLIVSFKHFNLQYSKKIIKYYSRFLALNNRFNPFGIVSTALFLITIFYWHVPSNFDIATTNATFHILMHLSLIISGTLIFCSFKMISNTQSIFLILSIDKILGILGFFLAGGDSIIYNAYLLSDHITSGFWMIIMMMGIDAICISFLILAYFRLPHK
;
A
#
# COMPACT_ATOMS: atom_id res chain seq x y z
N MET A 1 16.38 34.36 6.46
CA MET A 1 16.07 33.46 5.32
C MET A 1 16.88 32.16 5.33
N LYS A 2 18.23 32.18 5.53
CA LYS A 2 19.06 30.96 5.70
C LYS A 2 18.66 30.05 6.88
N SER A 3 18.21 30.60 8.02
CA SER A 3 17.84 29.77 9.19
C SER A 3 16.54 28.99 9.01
N ILE A 4 15.58 29.53 8.28
CA ILE A 4 14.29 28.87 8.01
C ILE A 4 14.49 27.70 7.04
N LEU A 5 15.30 27.88 5.99
CA LEU A 5 15.67 26.78 5.09
C LEU A 5 16.35 25.62 5.85
N ASN A 6 17.34 25.91 6.69
CA ASN A 6 18.00 24.87 7.51
C ASN A 6 17.02 24.07 8.40
N ILE A 7 15.98 24.72 8.92
CA ILE A 7 14.97 24.05 9.74
C ILE A 7 14.16 23.07 8.88
N PHE A 8 13.61 23.51 7.74
CA PHE A 8 12.87 22.65 6.81
C PHE A 8 13.74 21.50 6.24
N ASP A 9 15.04 21.72 6.07
CA ASP A 9 15.99 20.72 5.58
C ASP A 9 16.19 19.58 6.59
N THR A 10 16.36 19.92 7.87
CA THR A 10 16.43 18.91 8.94
C THR A 10 15.13 18.13 9.10
N TYR A 11 13.98 18.76 8.82
CA TYR A 11 12.69 18.08 8.85
C TYR A 11 12.55 17.04 7.73
N SER A 12 12.89 17.38 6.48
CA SER A 12 12.78 16.42 5.35
C SER A 12 13.74 15.23 5.49
N LEU A 13 14.97 15.47 5.96
CA LEU A 13 15.94 14.42 6.24
C LEU A 13 15.45 13.51 7.38
N ARG A 14 15.05 14.10 8.51
CA ARG A 14 14.56 13.36 9.68
C ARG A 14 13.31 12.56 9.35
N ASP A 15 12.35 13.16 8.65
CA ASP A 15 11.13 12.49 8.19
C ASP A 15 11.45 11.29 7.30
N GLY A 16 12.37 11.46 6.34
CA GLY A 16 12.82 10.36 5.48
C GLY A 16 13.44 9.19 6.25
N ILE A 17 14.35 9.48 7.19
CA ILE A 17 14.99 8.46 8.03
C ILE A 17 13.95 7.75 8.90
N LEU A 18 13.06 8.49 9.56
CA LEU A 18 12.04 7.92 10.45
C LEU A 18 11.08 7.00 9.70
N LYS A 19 10.63 7.39 8.49
CA LYS A 19 9.79 6.55 7.64
C LYS A 19 10.48 5.25 7.26
N ILE A 20 11.74 5.31 6.83
CA ILE A 20 12.50 4.10 6.45
C ILE A 20 12.67 3.19 7.67
N ILE A 21 13.07 3.73 8.83
CA ILE A 21 13.20 2.94 10.06
C ILE A 21 11.86 2.29 10.42
N PHE A 22 10.78 3.06 10.42
CA PHE A 22 9.44 2.57 10.75
C PHE A 22 8.99 1.45 9.81
N ALA A 23 9.16 1.61 8.49
CA ALA A 23 8.82 0.58 7.52
C ALA A 23 9.62 -0.71 7.73
N ASN A 24 10.93 -0.62 8.01
CA ASN A 24 11.74 -1.82 8.27
C ASN A 24 11.35 -2.48 9.59
N ILE A 25 11.08 -1.71 10.65
CA ILE A 25 10.60 -2.26 11.92
C ILE A 25 9.27 -2.98 11.70
N LEU A 26 8.36 -2.42 10.91
CA LEU A 26 7.07 -3.04 10.63
C LEU A 26 7.24 -4.37 9.88
N VAL A 27 8.09 -4.42 8.86
CA VAL A 27 8.40 -5.68 8.15
C VAL A 27 9.02 -6.72 9.11
N LEU A 28 9.99 -6.32 9.93
CA LEU A 28 10.62 -7.22 10.89
C LEU A 28 9.62 -7.73 11.94
N LEU A 29 8.67 -6.90 12.35
CA LEU A 29 7.60 -7.29 13.27
C LEU A 29 6.67 -8.33 12.62
N LEU A 30 6.26 -8.11 11.37
CA LEU A 30 5.39 -9.03 10.63
C LEU A 30 6.03 -10.42 10.45
N LEU A 31 7.34 -10.46 10.24
CA LEU A 31 8.13 -11.71 10.13
C LEU A 31 8.43 -12.38 11.48
N THR A 32 7.82 -11.93 12.59
CA THR A 32 8.01 -12.61 13.88
C THR A 32 7.10 -13.84 13.97
N PRO A 33 7.55 -14.92 14.65
CA PRO A 33 6.74 -16.13 14.81
C PRO A 33 5.38 -15.86 15.49
N THR A 34 5.29 -14.82 16.31
CA THR A 34 4.04 -14.43 16.98
C THR A 34 3.01 -13.91 15.98
N LEU A 35 3.44 -13.08 15.00
CA LEU A 35 2.54 -12.55 13.99
C LEU A 35 2.23 -13.58 12.88
N GLU A 36 3.21 -14.39 12.50
CA GLU A 36 2.99 -15.54 11.59
C GLU A 36 1.99 -16.56 12.17
N GLN A 37 1.90 -16.72 13.50
CA GLN A 37 0.87 -17.60 14.07
C GLN A 37 -0.56 -17.10 13.84
N PHE A 38 -0.79 -15.78 13.73
CA PHE A 38 -2.11 -15.25 13.43
C PHE A 38 -2.52 -15.53 11.97
N GLU A 39 -1.56 -15.53 11.06
CA GLU A 39 -1.75 -15.91 9.66
C GLU A 39 -2.36 -17.31 9.56
N THR A 40 -1.76 -18.29 10.24
CA THR A 40 -2.24 -19.69 10.19
C THR A 40 -3.61 -19.92 10.83
N ARG A 41 -4.10 -18.97 11.63
CA ARG A 41 -5.35 -19.10 12.42
C ARG A 41 -6.50 -18.28 11.88
N SER A 42 -6.22 -17.28 11.05
CA SER A 42 -7.24 -16.34 10.60
C SER A 42 -6.98 -15.90 9.17
N LEU A 43 -7.84 -16.36 8.27
CA LEU A 43 -7.87 -15.93 6.88
C LEU A 43 -8.02 -14.40 6.77
N PHE A 44 -8.82 -13.79 7.65
CA PHE A 44 -8.99 -12.34 7.72
C PHE A 44 -7.67 -11.65 8.06
N TYR A 45 -6.96 -12.14 9.09
CA TYR A 45 -5.67 -11.56 9.45
C TYR A 45 -4.69 -11.66 8.28
N HIS A 46 -4.54 -12.84 7.68
CA HIS A 46 -3.62 -13.07 6.56
C HIS A 46 -3.94 -12.15 5.37
N MET A 47 -5.16 -12.23 4.83
CA MET A 47 -5.50 -11.51 3.60
C MET A 47 -5.68 -10.01 3.79
N MET A 48 -6.19 -9.59 4.95
CA MET A 48 -6.55 -8.18 5.15
C MET A 48 -5.52 -7.42 5.96
N ILE A 49 -5.13 -7.95 7.12
CA ILE A 49 -4.28 -7.19 8.04
C ILE A 49 -2.83 -7.27 7.58
N GLU A 50 -2.31 -8.49 7.42
CA GLU A 50 -0.92 -8.72 7.08
C GLU A 50 -0.57 -8.21 5.69
N HIS A 51 -1.33 -8.60 4.66
CA HIS A 51 -1.11 -8.09 3.31
C HIS A 51 -1.16 -6.56 3.25
N PHE A 52 -2.14 -5.92 3.93
CA PHE A 52 -2.21 -4.46 4.00
C PHE A 52 -0.98 -3.87 4.68
N LEU A 53 -0.50 -4.45 5.78
CA LEU A 53 0.68 -3.95 6.49
C LEU A 53 1.97 -4.11 5.67
N PHE A 54 2.12 -5.16 4.86
CA PHE A 54 3.24 -5.28 3.91
C PHE A 54 3.18 -4.22 2.81
N ILE A 55 2.02 -4.00 2.21
CA ILE A 55 1.81 -2.92 1.22
C ILE A 55 2.10 -1.56 1.86
N PHE A 56 1.58 -1.31 3.05
CA PHE A 56 1.79 -0.07 3.79
C PHE A 56 3.26 0.16 4.14
N SER A 57 3.99 -0.90 4.54
CA SER A 57 5.43 -0.85 4.76
C SER A 57 6.18 -0.41 3.51
N GLY A 58 5.86 -1.01 2.35
CA GLY A 58 6.44 -0.62 1.07
C GLY A 58 6.15 0.84 0.69
N TYR A 59 4.91 1.29 0.90
CA TYR A 59 4.50 2.68 0.66
C TYR A 59 5.29 3.68 1.53
N ILE A 60 5.40 3.41 2.83
CA ILE A 60 6.16 4.26 3.75
C ILE A 60 7.65 4.26 3.39
N PHE A 61 8.21 3.07 3.09
CA PHE A 61 9.62 2.93 2.75
C PHE A 61 9.98 3.83 1.57
N ILE A 62 9.25 3.75 0.46
CA ILE A 62 9.53 4.60 -0.71
C ILE A 62 9.25 6.08 -0.43
N SER A 63 8.22 6.41 0.35
CA SER A 63 7.95 7.80 0.78
C SER A 63 9.11 8.37 1.60
N GLY A 64 9.77 7.53 2.41
CA GLY A 64 10.97 7.90 3.16
C GLY A 64 12.14 8.19 2.23
N PHE A 65 12.39 7.34 1.22
CA PHE A 65 13.40 7.61 0.19
C PHE A 65 13.13 8.89 -0.60
N ASP A 66 11.87 9.14 -0.95
CA ASP A 66 11.45 10.37 -1.63
C ASP A 66 11.82 11.61 -0.81
N SER A 67 11.50 11.58 0.49
CA SER A 67 11.78 12.67 1.43
C SER A 67 13.29 12.88 1.63
N LEU A 68 14.07 11.79 1.75
CA LEU A 68 15.53 11.84 1.78
C LEU A 68 16.12 12.48 0.52
N ILE A 69 15.65 12.10 -0.67
CA ILE A 69 16.19 12.62 -1.93
C ILE A 69 15.88 14.10 -2.09
N VAL A 70 14.70 14.55 -1.65
CA VAL A 70 14.36 15.97 -1.64
C VAL A 70 15.31 16.75 -0.74
N SER A 71 15.68 16.22 0.42
CA SER A 71 16.64 16.86 1.33
C SER A 71 18.00 17.11 0.65
N PHE A 72 18.42 16.25 -0.29
CA PHE A 72 19.68 16.42 -1.02
C PHE A 72 19.74 17.71 -1.85
N LYS A 73 18.61 18.27 -2.32
CA LYS A 73 18.57 19.48 -3.16
C LYS A 73 19.29 20.68 -2.55
N HIS A 74 19.41 20.72 -1.22
CA HIS A 74 19.96 21.86 -0.50
C HIS A 74 21.43 21.67 -0.08
N PHE A 75 21.94 20.43 -0.08
CA PHE A 75 23.37 20.18 0.13
C PHE A 75 24.15 20.53 -1.15
N ASN A 76 25.00 21.56 -1.11
CA ASN A 76 25.83 21.96 -2.24
C ASN A 76 27.06 21.05 -2.44
N LEU A 77 26.86 19.73 -2.28
CA LEU A 77 27.88 18.71 -2.50
C LEU A 77 27.75 18.16 -3.92
N GLN A 78 28.88 17.86 -4.57
CA GLN A 78 28.90 17.32 -5.93
C GLN A 78 28.12 15.98 -6.03
N TYR A 79 28.13 15.18 -4.96
CA TYR A 79 27.38 13.93 -4.85
C TYR A 79 25.87 14.15 -4.83
N SER A 80 25.37 15.14 -4.08
CA SER A 80 23.95 15.49 -4.05
C SER A 80 23.42 15.82 -5.45
N LYS A 81 24.16 16.63 -6.22
CA LYS A 81 23.80 17.01 -7.60
C LYS A 81 23.68 15.78 -8.52
N LYS A 82 24.54 14.77 -8.35
CA LYS A 82 24.44 13.50 -9.10
C LYS A 82 23.17 12.74 -8.72
N ILE A 83 22.89 12.58 -7.42
CA ILE A 83 21.70 11.86 -6.93
C ILE A 83 20.42 12.51 -7.46
N ILE A 84 20.30 13.84 -7.34
CA ILE A 84 19.13 14.59 -7.83
C ILE A 84 18.97 14.44 -9.34
N LYS A 85 20.06 14.45 -10.11
CA LYS A 85 20.03 14.26 -11.56
C LYS A 85 19.53 12.87 -11.95
N TYR A 86 19.94 11.82 -11.24
CA TYR A 86 19.44 10.47 -11.49
C TYR A 86 17.96 10.36 -11.12
N TYR A 87 17.58 10.88 -9.96
CA TYR A 87 16.20 10.87 -9.50
C TYR A 87 15.27 11.68 -10.40
N SER A 88 15.69 12.85 -10.89
CA SER A 88 14.88 13.64 -11.83
C SER A 88 14.70 12.93 -13.18
N ARG A 89 15.72 12.22 -13.67
CA ARG A 89 15.60 11.36 -14.86
C ARG A 89 14.63 10.21 -14.62
N PHE A 90 14.71 9.56 -13.46
CA PHE A 90 13.76 8.52 -13.07
C PHE A 90 12.32 9.05 -13.04
N LEU A 91 12.08 10.21 -12.40
CA LEU A 91 10.77 10.85 -12.38
C LEU A 91 10.28 11.21 -13.78
N ALA A 92 11.15 11.73 -14.65
CA ALA A 92 10.80 12.04 -16.02
C ALA A 92 10.40 10.78 -16.81
N LEU A 93 11.12 9.67 -16.61
CA LEU A 93 10.75 8.37 -17.19
C LEU A 93 9.44 7.84 -16.63
N ASN A 94 9.24 7.90 -15.30
CA ASN A 94 7.99 7.50 -14.67
C ASN A 94 6.83 8.33 -15.22
N ASN A 95 6.95 9.65 -15.32
CA ASN A 95 5.88 10.49 -15.87
C ASN A 95 5.56 10.17 -17.33
N ARG A 96 6.56 9.76 -18.12
CA ARG A 96 6.37 9.39 -19.52
C ARG A 96 5.67 8.04 -19.67
N PHE A 97 6.05 7.04 -18.88
CA PHE A 97 5.55 5.67 -19.00
C PHE A 97 4.35 5.37 -18.10
N ASN A 98 4.14 6.16 -17.05
CA ASN A 98 3.07 6.03 -16.08
C ASN A 98 2.21 7.30 -16.01
N PRO A 99 1.67 7.78 -17.16
CA PRO A 99 0.80 8.95 -17.15
C PRO A 99 -0.43 8.66 -16.28
N PHE A 100 -0.79 9.63 -15.44
CA PHE A 100 -1.92 9.52 -14.50
C PHE A 100 -1.85 8.30 -13.56
N GLY A 101 -0.67 7.74 -13.31
CA GLY A 101 -0.49 6.61 -12.38
C GLY A 101 -1.05 5.26 -12.86
N ILE A 102 -1.58 5.19 -14.09
CA ILE A 102 -2.32 4.02 -14.60
C ILE A 102 -1.46 2.76 -14.61
N VAL A 103 -0.22 2.83 -15.08
CA VAL A 103 0.67 1.66 -15.18
C VAL A 103 1.00 1.12 -13.79
N SER A 104 1.33 2.02 -12.85
CA SER A 104 1.58 1.60 -11.47
C SER A 104 0.34 1.03 -10.78
N THR A 105 -0.84 1.61 -11.01
CA THR A 105 -2.10 1.06 -10.49
C THR A 105 -2.40 -0.30 -11.09
N ALA A 106 -2.22 -0.47 -12.40
CA ALA A 106 -2.46 -1.74 -13.08
C ALA A 106 -1.54 -2.83 -12.54
N LEU A 107 -0.23 -2.55 -12.40
CA LEU A 107 0.72 -3.50 -11.82
C LEU A 107 0.39 -3.84 -10.37
N PHE A 108 0.01 -2.83 -9.57
CA PHE A 108 -0.47 -3.04 -8.20
C PHE A 108 -1.67 -4.00 -8.18
N LEU A 109 -2.70 -3.73 -8.97
CA LEU A 109 -3.90 -4.57 -9.04
C LEU A 109 -3.55 -5.99 -9.51
N ILE A 110 -2.73 -6.14 -10.54
CA ILE A 110 -2.30 -7.46 -11.04
C ILE A 110 -1.61 -8.26 -9.93
N THR A 111 -0.69 -7.64 -9.17
CA THR A 111 -0.01 -8.33 -8.06
C THR A 111 -0.98 -8.73 -6.96
N ILE A 112 -1.89 -7.84 -6.56
CA ILE A 112 -2.90 -8.15 -5.55
C ILE A 112 -3.81 -9.29 -6.02
N PHE A 113 -4.39 -9.18 -7.21
CA PHE A 113 -5.25 -10.22 -7.75
C PHE A 113 -4.52 -11.55 -7.87
N TYR A 114 -3.29 -11.56 -8.37
CA TYR A 114 -2.50 -12.78 -8.54
C TYR A 114 -2.41 -13.59 -7.23
N TRP A 115 -2.10 -12.94 -6.11
CA TRP A 115 -1.99 -13.64 -4.81
C TRP A 115 -3.32 -13.99 -4.17
N HIS A 116 -4.41 -13.30 -4.52
CA HIS A 116 -5.74 -13.62 -3.99
C HIS A 116 -6.49 -14.65 -4.84
N VAL A 117 -5.94 -15.09 -5.98
CA VAL A 117 -6.43 -16.28 -6.69
C VAL A 117 -6.22 -17.50 -5.79
N PRO A 118 -7.26 -18.33 -5.52
CA PRO A 118 -7.18 -19.40 -4.53
C PRO A 118 -6.02 -20.38 -4.74
N SER A 119 -5.77 -20.80 -5.99
CA SER A 119 -4.67 -21.72 -6.29
C SER A 119 -3.29 -21.15 -5.94
N ASN A 120 -3.07 -19.85 -6.15
CA ASN A 120 -1.78 -19.21 -5.87
C ASN A 120 -1.62 -18.97 -4.37
N PHE A 121 -2.70 -18.56 -3.70
CA PHE A 121 -2.75 -18.37 -2.26
C PHE A 121 -2.47 -19.68 -1.50
N ASP A 122 -3.11 -20.78 -1.90
CA ASP A 122 -2.89 -22.11 -1.30
C ASP A 122 -1.45 -22.61 -1.51
N ILE A 123 -0.83 -22.30 -2.66
CA ILE A 123 0.59 -22.59 -2.88
C ILE A 123 1.47 -21.73 -1.97
N ALA A 124 1.16 -20.44 -1.81
CA ALA A 124 1.92 -19.53 -0.97
C ALA A 124 1.87 -19.94 0.51
N THR A 125 0.73 -20.39 1.02
CA THR A 125 0.57 -20.86 2.41
C THR A 125 1.30 -22.18 2.70
N THR A 126 1.52 -23.02 1.69
CA THR A 126 2.15 -24.34 1.87
C THR A 126 3.64 -24.37 1.51
N ASN A 127 4.12 -23.42 0.72
CA ASN A 127 5.51 -23.35 0.28
C ASN A 127 6.18 -22.04 0.74
N ALA A 128 7.15 -22.16 1.65
CA ALA A 128 7.88 -21.02 2.22
C ALA A 128 8.53 -20.09 1.17
N THR A 129 8.97 -20.63 0.02
CA THR A 129 9.57 -19.79 -1.05
C THR A 129 8.51 -18.91 -1.71
N PHE A 130 7.33 -19.48 -2.00
CA PHE A 130 6.21 -18.72 -2.55
C PHE A 130 5.62 -17.76 -1.51
N HIS A 131 5.63 -18.15 -0.23
CA HIS A 131 5.23 -17.30 0.87
C HIS A 131 6.08 -16.01 0.95
N ILE A 132 7.40 -16.16 0.93
CA ILE A 132 8.33 -15.02 0.91
C ILE A 132 8.14 -14.17 -0.35
N LEU A 133 7.94 -14.81 -1.50
CA LEU A 133 7.71 -14.11 -2.76
C LEU A 133 6.43 -13.27 -2.73
N MET A 134 5.36 -13.81 -2.12
CA MET A 134 4.12 -13.10 -1.88
C MET A 134 4.37 -11.83 -1.07
N HIS A 135 4.95 -11.96 0.13
CA HIS A 135 5.26 -10.80 0.98
C HIS A 135 6.16 -9.76 0.29
N LEU A 136 7.23 -10.20 -0.39
CA LEU A 136 8.11 -9.30 -1.12
C LEU A 136 7.36 -8.53 -2.22
N SER A 137 6.51 -9.22 -2.97
CA SER A 137 5.71 -8.58 -4.04
C SER A 137 4.65 -7.62 -3.49
N LEU A 138 4.11 -7.86 -2.28
CA LEU A 138 3.20 -6.93 -1.60
C LEU A 138 3.93 -5.67 -1.14
N ILE A 139 5.17 -5.78 -0.65
CA ILE A 139 6.03 -4.62 -0.36
C ILE A 139 6.30 -3.81 -1.65
N ILE A 140 6.60 -4.48 -2.76
CA ILE A 140 6.77 -3.84 -4.07
C ILE A 140 5.45 -3.16 -4.52
N SER A 141 4.31 -3.79 -4.25
CA SER A 141 2.98 -3.22 -4.53
C SER A 141 2.74 -1.92 -3.76
N GLY A 142 3.23 -1.82 -2.53
CA GLY A 142 3.28 -0.56 -1.76
C GLY A 142 4.05 0.56 -2.45
N THR A 143 5.15 0.21 -3.10
CA THR A 143 5.94 1.17 -3.89
C THR A 143 5.18 1.61 -5.14
N LEU A 144 4.50 0.69 -5.81
CA LEU A 144 3.68 0.97 -6.99
C LEU A 144 2.51 1.91 -6.66
N ILE A 145 1.76 1.63 -5.58
CA ILE A 145 0.62 2.49 -5.21
C ILE A 145 1.08 3.90 -4.78
N PHE A 146 2.25 4.03 -4.15
CA PHE A 146 2.87 5.35 -3.90
C PHE A 146 3.15 6.12 -5.20
N CYS A 147 3.78 5.46 -6.18
CA CYS A 147 4.04 6.07 -7.48
C CYS A 147 2.74 6.49 -8.18
N SER A 148 1.66 5.71 -8.03
CA SER A 148 0.34 6.06 -8.56
C SER A 148 -0.24 7.30 -7.88
N PHE A 149 -0.27 7.32 -6.55
CA PHE A 149 -0.81 8.43 -5.76
C PHE A 149 -0.09 9.76 -5.99
N LYS A 150 1.20 9.75 -6.35
CA LYS A 150 1.90 10.99 -6.76
C LYS A 150 1.45 11.55 -8.11
N MET A 151 0.79 10.74 -8.95
CA MET A 151 0.42 11.08 -10.33
C MET A 151 -1.06 11.39 -10.51
N ILE A 152 -1.89 11.13 -9.49
CA ILE A 152 -3.33 11.35 -9.53
C ILE A 152 -3.76 12.41 -8.52
N SER A 153 -4.88 13.07 -8.80
CA SER A 153 -5.49 14.05 -7.89
C SER A 153 -6.07 13.36 -6.65
N ASN A 154 -6.26 14.12 -5.56
CA ASN A 154 -6.90 13.60 -4.34
C ASN A 154 -8.25 12.94 -4.61
N THR A 155 -9.08 13.52 -5.48
CA THR A 155 -10.37 12.96 -5.87
C THR A 155 -10.20 11.61 -6.58
N GLN A 156 -9.26 11.50 -7.51
CA GLN A 156 -8.94 10.23 -8.18
C GLN A 156 -8.39 9.18 -7.21
N SER A 157 -7.58 9.58 -6.23
CA SER A 157 -7.11 8.67 -5.16
C SER A 157 -8.27 8.11 -4.35
N ILE A 158 -9.25 8.94 -3.99
CA ILE A 158 -10.44 8.47 -3.26
C ILE A 158 -11.24 7.49 -4.14
N PHE A 159 -11.43 7.77 -5.42
CA PHE A 159 -12.09 6.84 -6.34
C PHE A 159 -11.34 5.51 -6.49
N LEU A 160 -10.01 5.54 -6.51
CA LEU A 160 -9.19 4.32 -6.56
C LEU A 160 -9.36 3.49 -5.28
N ILE A 161 -9.31 4.14 -4.11
CA ILE A 161 -9.57 3.49 -2.82
C ILE A 161 -10.96 2.86 -2.80
N LEU A 162 -12.01 3.60 -3.17
CA LEU A 162 -13.38 3.10 -3.23
C LEU A 162 -13.52 1.93 -4.22
N SER A 163 -12.79 1.94 -5.34
CA SER A 163 -12.84 0.84 -6.32
C SER A 163 -12.23 -0.45 -5.77
N ILE A 164 -11.05 -0.35 -5.13
CA ILE A 164 -10.40 -1.49 -4.45
C ILE A 164 -11.28 -1.99 -3.31
N ASP A 165 -11.90 -1.07 -2.57
CA ASP A 165 -12.82 -1.35 -1.49
C ASP A 165 -14.07 -2.12 -1.96
N LYS A 166 -14.62 -1.83 -3.15
CA LYS A 166 -15.71 -2.66 -3.71
C LYS A 166 -15.27 -4.08 -4.05
N ILE A 167 -14.05 -4.25 -4.57
CA ILE A 167 -13.51 -5.60 -4.84
C ILE A 167 -13.40 -6.39 -3.53
N LEU A 168 -12.89 -5.75 -2.48
CA LEU A 168 -12.85 -6.29 -1.13
C LEU A 168 -14.24 -6.70 -0.62
N GLY A 169 -15.22 -5.81 -0.75
CA GLY A 169 -16.59 -6.07 -0.33
C GLY A 169 -17.23 -7.23 -1.09
N ILE A 170 -17.05 -7.29 -2.41
CA ILE A 170 -17.55 -8.39 -3.26
C ILE A 170 -16.94 -9.72 -2.82
N LEU A 171 -15.62 -9.77 -2.63
CA LEU A 171 -14.95 -10.96 -2.10
C LEU A 171 -15.51 -11.31 -0.71
N GLY A 172 -15.72 -10.32 0.14
CA GLY A 172 -16.30 -10.50 1.46
C GLY A 172 -17.70 -11.11 1.42
N PHE A 173 -18.57 -10.66 0.50
CA PHE A 173 -19.89 -11.25 0.27
C PHE A 173 -19.80 -12.71 -0.18
N PHE A 174 -18.90 -13.03 -1.11
CA PHE A 174 -18.70 -14.41 -1.57
C PHE A 174 -18.20 -15.33 -0.45
N LEU A 175 -17.31 -14.84 0.42
CA LEU A 175 -16.79 -15.62 1.55
C LEU A 175 -17.81 -15.76 2.68
N ALA A 176 -18.59 -14.71 2.97
CA ALA A 176 -19.58 -14.70 4.05
C ALA A 176 -20.84 -15.52 3.72
N GLY A 177 -21.28 -15.48 2.47
CA GLY A 177 -22.52 -16.12 2.03
C GLY A 177 -22.34 -17.46 1.30
N GLY A 178 -21.10 -17.91 1.10
CA GLY A 178 -20.78 -19.16 0.42
C GLY A 178 -20.66 -20.35 1.38
N ASP A 179 -21.09 -21.53 0.92
CA ASP A 179 -20.97 -22.80 1.65
C ASP A 179 -19.73 -23.61 1.23
N SER A 180 -18.92 -23.08 0.30
CA SER A 180 -17.75 -23.75 -0.25
C SER A 180 -16.45 -23.21 0.33
N ILE A 181 -15.53 -24.11 0.66
CA ILE A 181 -14.14 -23.75 0.98
C ILE A 181 -13.47 -23.27 -0.31
N ILE A 182 -13.00 -22.03 -0.32
CA ILE A 182 -12.33 -21.40 -1.46
C ILE A 182 -10.82 -21.52 -1.31
N TYR A 183 -10.30 -21.20 -0.12
CA TYR A 183 -8.89 -21.32 0.24
C TYR A 183 -8.71 -22.57 1.11
N ASN A 184 -8.02 -23.58 0.59
CA ASN A 184 -7.90 -24.89 1.24
C ASN A 184 -7.09 -24.87 2.53
N ALA A 185 -6.29 -23.82 2.75
CA ALA A 185 -5.52 -23.63 3.98
C ALA A 185 -6.40 -23.30 5.20
N TYR A 186 -7.68 -22.95 5.01
CA TYR A 186 -8.55 -22.44 6.06
C TYR A 186 -9.90 -23.16 6.14
N LEU A 187 -10.52 -23.16 7.32
CA LEU A 187 -11.82 -23.76 7.53
C LEU A 187 -12.94 -22.89 6.96
N LEU A 188 -14.11 -23.48 6.69
CA LEU A 188 -15.29 -22.75 6.22
C LEU A 188 -15.72 -21.64 7.22
N SER A 189 -15.60 -21.90 8.52
CA SER A 189 -15.90 -20.90 9.56
C SER A 189 -15.03 -19.65 9.44
N ASP A 190 -13.77 -19.81 9.03
CA ASP A 190 -12.84 -18.70 8.85
C ASP A 190 -13.18 -17.89 7.60
N HIS A 191 -13.67 -18.54 6.54
CA HIS A 191 -14.18 -17.86 5.35
C HIS A 191 -15.37 -16.97 5.70
N ILE A 192 -16.36 -17.53 6.41
CA ILE A 192 -17.56 -16.79 6.79
C ILE A 192 -17.19 -15.58 7.66
N THR A 193 -16.34 -15.81 8.67
CA THR A 193 -15.89 -14.76 9.59
C THR A 193 -15.09 -13.69 8.86
N SER A 194 -14.19 -14.09 7.94
CA SER A 194 -13.40 -13.15 7.16
C SER A 194 -14.27 -12.32 6.24
N GLY A 195 -15.21 -12.95 5.55
CA GLY A 195 -16.14 -12.26 4.67
C GLY A 195 -16.98 -11.21 5.41
N PHE A 196 -17.47 -11.55 6.59
CA PHE A 196 -18.21 -10.62 7.46
C PHE A 196 -17.37 -9.39 7.80
N TRP A 197 -16.12 -9.58 8.25
CA TRP A 197 -15.23 -8.45 8.58
C TRP A 197 -14.83 -7.62 7.36
N MET A 198 -14.64 -8.25 6.20
CA MET A 198 -14.36 -7.55 4.94
C MET A 198 -15.52 -6.63 4.54
N ILE A 199 -16.78 -7.07 4.72
CA ILE A 199 -17.98 -6.24 4.49
C ILE A 199 -18.04 -5.07 5.48
N ILE A 200 -17.77 -5.30 6.76
CA ILE A 200 -17.74 -4.23 7.78
C ILE A 200 -16.67 -3.19 7.43
N MET A 201 -15.46 -3.64 7.06
CA MET A 201 -14.40 -2.73 6.66
C MET A 201 -14.79 -1.94 5.42
N MET A 202 -15.43 -2.57 4.43
CA MET A 202 -15.94 -1.89 3.25
C MET A 202 -16.90 -0.74 3.61
N MET A 203 -17.88 -1.01 4.47
CA MET A 203 -18.81 0.03 4.94
C MET A 203 -18.08 1.15 5.71
N GLY A 204 -17.06 0.82 6.50
CA GLY A 204 -16.25 1.80 7.22
C GLY A 204 -15.43 2.69 6.28
N ILE A 205 -14.77 2.10 5.29
CA ILE A 205 -13.99 2.83 4.27
C ILE A 205 -14.91 3.72 3.44
N ASP A 206 -16.07 3.22 3.01
CA ASP A 206 -17.10 4.01 2.33
C ASP A 206 -17.52 5.24 3.14
N ALA A 207 -17.85 5.04 4.41
CA ALA A 207 -18.27 6.13 5.28
C ALA A 207 -17.19 7.23 5.38
N ILE A 208 -15.93 6.84 5.52
CA ILE A 208 -14.80 7.77 5.58
C ILE A 208 -14.60 8.50 4.24
N CYS A 209 -14.49 7.75 3.15
CA CYS A 209 -14.20 8.29 1.82
C CYS A 209 -15.33 9.20 1.30
N ILE A 210 -16.58 8.79 1.46
CA ILE A 210 -17.76 9.59 1.07
C ILE A 210 -17.81 10.88 1.91
N SER A 211 -17.56 10.79 3.22
CA SER A 211 -17.49 11.97 4.08
C SER A 211 -16.41 12.97 3.61
N PHE A 212 -15.23 12.47 3.24
CA PHE A 212 -14.17 13.32 2.67
C PHE A 212 -14.57 13.96 1.34
N LEU A 213 -15.24 13.23 0.44
CA LEU A 213 -15.73 13.78 -0.82
C LEU A 213 -16.77 14.87 -0.61
N ILE A 214 -17.72 14.67 0.31
CA ILE A 214 -18.74 15.65 0.67
C ILE A 214 -18.07 16.91 1.25
N LEU A 215 -17.15 16.75 2.19
CA LEU A 215 -16.41 17.88 2.78
C LEU A 215 -15.58 18.63 1.73
N ALA A 216 -14.95 17.91 0.79
CA ALA A 216 -14.20 18.53 -0.30
C ALA A 216 -15.11 19.32 -1.24
N TYR A 217 -16.29 18.79 -1.56
CA TYR A 217 -17.28 19.47 -2.41
C TYR A 217 -17.72 20.81 -1.80
N PHE A 218 -18.08 20.84 -0.52
CA PHE A 218 -18.54 22.07 0.15
C PHE A 218 -17.45 23.10 0.47
N ARG A 219 -16.15 22.71 0.42
CA ARG A 219 -15.04 23.64 0.64
C ARG A 219 -14.59 24.38 -0.62
N LEU A 220 -15.02 23.94 -1.79
CA LEU A 220 -14.69 24.63 -3.04
C LEU A 220 -15.60 25.85 -3.20
N PRO A 221 -15.06 27.06 -3.43
CA PRO A 221 -15.90 28.22 -3.71
C PRO A 221 -16.65 27.97 -5.02
N HIS A 222 -17.96 27.77 -4.93
CA HIS A 222 -18.85 27.74 -6.09
C HIS A 222 -18.83 29.14 -6.72
N LYS A 223 -18.26 29.24 -7.92
CA LYS A 223 -18.49 30.37 -8.83
C LYS A 223 -19.69 30.07 -9.70
#